data_AF-A0A1U7W4Z6-F1
#
_entry.id   AF-A0A1U7W4Z6-F1
#
_cell.length_a   1.000
_cell.length_b   1.000
_cell.length_c   1.000
_cell.angle_alpha   90.00
_cell.angle_beta   90.00
_cell.angle_gamma   90.00
#
_symmetry.space_group_name_H-M   'P 1'
#
loop_
_entity.id
_entity.type
_entity.pdbx_description
1 polymer ?
#
loop_
_entity_poly.entity_id
_entity_poly.type
_entity_poly.pdbx_seq_one_letter_code
_entity_poly.pdbx_strand_id
1 'polypeptide(L)'
;MAFRPMPLLFAFLLLIASSNGDSNTAPGASPHDKISSPPPPLNASSPTTPYPPTQVTPPPPPPPAKAPSPPPPVKLLPSPSPAVKQPPPAKKPPVPTPPVSPPKNTADCVPLCQVRCKLHSRQNVCLRACATCCLRCKCVPPGQYGNLDKCGKCYASMTTRGGRRKCP
;
A
#
# COMPACT_ATOMS: atom_id res chain seq x y z
N MET A 1 -16.50 6.60 -62.34
CA MET A 1 -17.96 6.67 -62.51
C MET A 1 -18.56 5.37 -62.01
N ALA A 2 -19.26 5.39 -60.88
CA ALA A 2 -20.35 4.47 -60.52
C ALA A 2 -20.83 4.87 -59.12
N PHE A 3 -21.72 5.87 -59.10
CA PHE A 3 -22.59 6.16 -57.98
C PHE A 3 -23.52 4.96 -57.75
N ARG A 4 -23.74 4.58 -56.49
CA ARG A 4 -25.12 4.37 -56.01
C ARG A 4 -25.20 4.43 -54.47
N PRO A 5 -26.00 5.37 -53.92
CA PRO A 5 -26.31 5.49 -52.51
C PRO A 5 -27.59 4.69 -52.18
N MET A 6 -27.80 4.29 -50.91
CA MET A 6 -29.17 4.25 -50.40
C MET A 6 -29.25 4.44 -48.88
N PRO A 7 -30.25 5.22 -48.40
CA PRO A 7 -30.33 5.79 -47.06
C PRO A 7 -31.48 5.15 -46.24
N LEU A 8 -31.80 5.77 -45.10
CA LEU A 8 -33.01 5.59 -44.26
C LEU A 8 -32.92 4.54 -43.16
N LEU A 9 -32.60 5.01 -41.95
CA LEU A 9 -33.44 4.84 -40.75
C LEU A 9 -32.93 5.75 -39.62
N PHE A 10 -33.01 7.06 -39.86
CA PHE A 10 -33.01 8.09 -38.82
C PHE A 10 -34.47 8.53 -38.66
N ALA A 11 -35.19 7.95 -37.70
CA ALA A 11 -36.46 8.48 -37.21
C ALA A 11 -36.88 7.70 -35.96
N PHE A 12 -36.43 8.14 -34.77
CA PHE A 12 -37.22 8.07 -33.54
C PHE A 12 -36.62 9.07 -32.55
N LEU A 13 -36.73 10.34 -32.93
CA LEU A 13 -36.62 11.50 -32.05
C LEU A 13 -38.05 12.01 -31.93
N LEU A 14 -38.73 11.78 -30.80
CA LEU A 14 -39.73 12.69 -30.24
C LEU A 14 -40.21 12.20 -28.86
N LEU A 15 -40.09 13.14 -27.91
CA LEU A 15 -40.96 13.35 -26.75
C LEU A 15 -40.94 12.32 -25.62
N ILE A 16 -40.22 12.67 -24.54
CA ILE A 16 -40.92 13.09 -23.32
C ILE A 16 -40.15 14.28 -22.69
N ALA A 17 -40.73 15.47 -22.80
CA ALA A 17 -40.45 16.57 -21.90
C ALA A 17 -41.20 16.30 -20.59
N SER A 18 -40.51 16.36 -19.45
CA SER A 18 -41.12 16.60 -18.14
C SER A 18 -40.10 17.24 -17.22
N SER A 19 -40.30 18.54 -17.05
CA SER A 19 -39.81 19.41 -15.99
C SER A 19 -40.30 18.96 -14.61
N ASN A 20 -39.41 19.01 -13.61
CA ASN A 20 -39.58 19.37 -12.19
C ASN A 20 -38.21 19.08 -11.54
N GLY A 21 -37.49 20.01 -10.91
CA GLY A 21 -37.89 20.79 -9.74
C GLY A 21 -37.01 20.33 -8.57
N ASP A 22 -36.26 21.26 -7.97
CA ASP A 22 -35.34 21.13 -6.84
C ASP A 22 -35.76 20.20 -5.69
N SER A 23 -34.78 19.51 -5.07
CA SER A 23 -34.72 19.25 -3.62
C SER A 23 -33.33 18.74 -3.18
N ASN A 24 -32.65 19.55 -2.36
CA ASN A 24 -31.54 19.15 -1.49
C ASN A 24 -31.90 17.91 -0.64
N THR A 25 -30.98 16.94 -0.49
CA THR A 25 -30.89 16.06 0.70
C THR A 25 -29.49 15.44 0.81
N ALA A 26 -28.93 15.54 2.03
CA ALA A 26 -27.61 15.11 2.47
C ALA A 26 -27.54 13.57 2.71
N PRO A 27 -26.39 13.00 3.17
CA PRO A 27 -26.04 11.60 2.92
C PRO A 27 -26.72 10.63 3.89
N GLY A 28 -27.48 9.69 3.33
CA GLY A 28 -28.05 8.54 4.03
C GLY A 28 -27.26 7.29 3.72
N ALA A 29 -26.74 6.67 4.79
CA ALA A 29 -26.23 5.31 4.78
C ALA A 29 -27.22 4.34 4.11
N SER A 30 -26.70 3.35 3.38
CA SER A 30 -27.49 2.15 3.12
C SER A 30 -26.66 0.88 3.02
N PRO A 31 -27.30 -0.26 3.35
CA PRO A 31 -26.70 -1.52 3.72
C PRO A 31 -26.61 -2.45 2.52
N HIS A 32 -25.71 -3.44 2.58
CA HIS A 32 -25.93 -4.70 1.88
C HIS A 32 -25.60 -5.84 2.83
N ASP A 33 -26.68 -6.34 3.41
CA ASP A 33 -26.87 -7.72 3.82
C ASP A 33 -26.25 -8.71 2.85
N LYS A 34 -25.45 -9.63 3.42
CA LYS A 34 -25.21 -10.95 2.83
C LYS A 34 -25.16 -11.98 3.97
N ILE A 35 -26.35 -12.31 4.48
CA ILE A 35 -26.68 -13.67 4.95
C ILE A 35 -26.33 -14.65 3.81
N SER A 36 -25.90 -15.90 3.99
CA SER A 36 -25.53 -16.72 5.14
C SER A 36 -24.89 -17.98 4.52
N SER A 37 -23.86 -18.54 5.14
CA SER A 37 -23.66 -19.98 5.12
C SER A 37 -23.23 -20.40 6.52
N PRO A 38 -23.97 -21.32 7.17
CA PRO A 38 -23.62 -21.77 8.51
C PRO A 38 -22.33 -22.62 8.46
N PRO A 39 -21.47 -22.54 9.49
CA PRO A 39 -20.37 -23.48 9.65
C PRO A 39 -20.92 -24.89 9.94
N PRO A 40 -20.18 -25.96 9.59
CA PRO A 40 -20.57 -27.33 9.90
C PRO A 40 -20.66 -27.56 11.42
N PRO A 41 -21.49 -28.51 11.88
CA PRO A 41 -21.62 -28.80 13.30
C PRO A 41 -20.29 -29.32 13.86
N LEU A 42 -19.80 -28.66 14.91
CA LEU A 42 -18.71 -29.16 15.72
C LEU A 42 -19.23 -30.37 16.49
N ASN A 43 -18.82 -31.56 16.05
CA ASN A 43 -19.14 -32.80 16.73
C ASN A 43 -18.34 -32.84 18.04
N ALA A 44 -18.98 -32.44 19.13
CA ALA A 44 -18.44 -32.47 20.48
C ALA A 44 -18.62 -33.87 21.06
N SER A 45 -17.56 -34.67 21.08
CA SER A 45 -17.40 -35.81 21.99
C SER A 45 -15.93 -36.25 21.97
N SER A 46 -15.13 -35.68 22.86
CA SER A 46 -13.89 -36.31 23.31
C SER A 46 -13.93 -36.36 24.83
N PRO A 47 -13.75 -37.53 25.46
CA PRO A 47 -13.82 -37.67 26.90
C PRO A 47 -12.69 -36.86 27.54
N THR A 48 -13.07 -35.87 28.35
CA THR A 48 -12.12 -35.10 29.16
C THR A 48 -11.76 -35.96 30.36
N THR A 49 -10.61 -36.62 30.33
CA THR A 49 -10.03 -37.20 31.53
C THR A 49 -9.65 -36.06 32.49
N PRO A 50 -9.91 -36.18 33.81
CA PRO A 50 -9.42 -35.22 34.78
C PRO A 50 -7.90 -35.27 34.82
N TYR A 51 -7.24 -34.27 34.24
CA TYR A 51 -5.80 -34.09 34.40
C TYR A 51 -5.51 -33.73 35.87
N PRO A 52 -4.47 -34.30 36.50
CA PRO A 52 -4.08 -33.91 37.84
C PRO A 52 -3.66 -32.42 37.84
N PRO A 53 -3.89 -31.68 38.95
CA PRO A 53 -3.51 -30.28 39.02
C PRO A 53 -2.00 -30.16 38.83
N THR A 54 -1.61 -29.54 37.71
CA THR A 54 -0.20 -29.23 37.44
C THR A 54 0.22 -28.18 38.45
N GLN A 55 1.13 -28.54 39.36
CA GLN A 55 1.73 -27.58 40.28
C GLN A 55 2.47 -26.51 39.47
N VAL A 56 1.95 -25.29 39.48
CA VAL A 56 2.61 -24.13 38.88
C VAL A 56 3.74 -23.72 39.81
N THR A 57 4.94 -24.24 39.58
CA THR A 57 6.15 -23.71 40.20
C THR A 57 6.40 -22.31 39.61
N PRO A 58 6.63 -21.27 40.43
CA PRO A 58 6.96 -19.95 39.93
C PRO A 58 8.23 -20.02 39.07
N PRO A 59 8.30 -19.26 37.95
CA PRO A 59 9.48 -19.25 37.12
C PRO A 59 10.70 -18.77 37.94
N PRO A 60 11.89 -19.35 37.70
CA PRO A 60 13.10 -18.92 38.40
C PRO A 60 13.35 -17.42 38.14
N PRO A 61 13.89 -16.68 39.13
CA PRO A 61 14.22 -15.28 38.94
C PRO A 61 15.21 -15.12 37.78
N PRO A 62 15.11 -14.04 37.00
CA PRO A 62 16.05 -13.79 35.91
C PRO A 62 17.48 -13.74 36.50
N PRO A 63 18.48 -14.26 35.78
CA PRO A 63 19.86 -14.17 36.22
C PRO A 63 20.23 -12.70 36.45
N PRO A 64 21.13 -12.39 37.42
CA PRO A 64 21.58 -11.03 37.65
C PRO A 64 22.07 -10.42 36.34
N ALA A 65 21.49 -9.28 35.95
CA ALA A 65 21.94 -8.55 34.78
C ALA A 65 23.42 -8.21 34.97
N LYS A 66 24.30 -8.88 34.22
CA LYS A 66 25.71 -8.47 34.14
C LYS A 66 25.74 -7.03 33.65
N ALA A 67 26.44 -6.18 34.42
CA ALA A 67 26.65 -4.79 34.08
C ALA A 67 27.11 -4.68 32.61
N PRO A 68 26.53 -3.75 31.82
CA PRO A 68 27.03 -3.48 30.48
C PRO A 68 28.51 -3.14 30.57
N SER A 69 29.35 -3.90 29.86
CA SER A 69 30.75 -3.50 29.67
C SER A 69 30.78 -2.09 29.07
N PRO A 70 31.71 -1.21 29.50
CA PRO A 70 31.84 0.11 28.91
C PRO A 70 32.01 -0.05 27.38
N PRO A 71 31.35 0.80 26.56
CA PRO A 71 31.53 0.74 25.12
C PRO A 71 33.02 0.91 24.82
N PRO A 72 33.59 0.13 23.87
CA PRO A 72 34.96 0.35 23.44
C PRO A 72 35.11 1.80 22.97
N PRO A 73 36.29 2.43 23.14
CA PRO A 73 36.52 3.78 22.64
C PRO A 73 36.20 3.77 21.15
N VAL A 74 35.17 4.53 20.78
CA VAL A 74 34.77 4.70 19.39
C VAL A 74 35.94 5.41 18.73
N LYS A 75 36.85 4.66 18.10
CA LYS A 75 37.74 5.25 17.10
C LYS A 75 36.79 5.88 16.09
N LEU A 76 36.81 7.21 16.03
CA LEU A 76 36.20 7.98 14.96
C LEU A 76 36.75 7.41 13.65
N LEU A 77 36.06 6.43 13.08
CA LEU A 77 36.31 6.00 11.73
C LEU A 77 36.01 7.25 10.88
N PRO A 78 36.95 7.70 10.04
CA PRO A 78 36.64 8.69 9.04
C PRO A 78 35.45 8.14 8.26
N SER A 79 34.33 8.85 8.32
CA SER A 79 33.19 8.56 7.47
C SER A 79 33.71 8.54 6.03
N PRO A 80 33.72 7.41 5.30
CA PRO A 80 33.96 7.50 3.89
C PRO A 80 32.69 8.11 3.33
N SER A 81 32.65 9.43 3.20
CA SER A 81 31.81 10.07 2.21
C SER A 81 32.09 9.33 0.91
N PRO A 82 31.14 8.59 0.31
CA PRO A 82 31.36 8.18 -1.06
C PRO A 82 31.42 9.49 -1.84
N ALA A 83 32.61 9.82 -2.36
CA ALA A 83 32.78 10.86 -3.34
C ALA A 83 31.74 10.58 -4.43
N VAL A 84 30.70 11.42 -4.46
CA VAL A 84 29.70 11.40 -5.50
C VAL A 84 30.45 11.79 -6.76
N LYS A 85 30.93 10.79 -7.52
CA LYS A 85 31.18 10.96 -8.94
C LYS A 85 29.84 11.41 -9.50
N GLN A 86 29.71 12.71 -9.74
CA GLN A 86 28.56 13.26 -10.42
C GLN A 86 28.38 12.45 -11.71
N PRO A 87 27.21 11.84 -11.94
CA PRO A 87 26.89 11.27 -13.22
C PRO A 87 27.06 12.34 -14.31
N PRO A 88 27.42 11.96 -15.55
CA PRO A 88 27.52 12.89 -16.67
C PRO A 88 26.26 13.75 -16.81
N PRO A 89 26.36 14.96 -17.39
CA PRO A 89 25.27 15.92 -17.46
C PRO A 89 24.03 15.26 -18.07
N ALA A 90 22.92 15.44 -17.35
CA ALA A 90 21.64 14.83 -17.64
C ALA A 90 21.23 15.04 -19.11
N LYS A 91 21.08 13.94 -19.87
CA LYS A 91 20.01 13.90 -20.87
C LYS A 91 18.74 14.22 -20.09
N LYS A 92 18.14 15.38 -20.35
CA LYS A 92 16.91 15.86 -19.69
C LYS A 92 15.97 14.67 -19.48
N PRO A 93 15.62 14.28 -18.24
CA PRO A 93 14.49 13.39 -18.05
C PRO A 93 13.29 14.10 -18.67
N PRO A 94 12.55 13.48 -19.59
CA PRO A 94 11.27 14.01 -19.97
C PRO A 94 10.43 14.08 -18.69
N VAL A 95 10.09 15.29 -18.27
CA VAL A 95 9.05 15.51 -17.27
C VAL A 95 7.78 14.88 -17.86
N PRO A 96 7.20 13.83 -17.26
CA PRO A 96 5.96 13.29 -17.78
C PRO A 96 4.82 14.17 -17.27
N THR A 97 4.25 14.95 -18.18
CA THR A 97 2.88 15.45 -18.05
C THR A 97 1.90 14.25 -18.07
N PRO A 98 0.81 14.28 -17.26
CA PRO A 98 -0.14 13.17 -17.08
C PRO A 98 -1.05 12.97 -18.31
N PRO A 99 -1.72 11.80 -18.48
CA PRO A 99 -2.14 10.86 -17.44
C PRO A 99 -1.28 9.58 -17.42
N VAL A 100 -0.45 9.45 -16.39
CA VAL A 100 0.22 8.19 -16.06
C VAL A 100 -0.86 7.22 -15.61
N SER A 101 -1.15 6.24 -16.45
CA SER A 101 -2.00 5.12 -16.07
C SER A 101 -1.48 4.50 -14.76
N PRO A 102 -2.36 4.06 -13.85
CA PRO A 102 -1.93 3.48 -12.58
C PRO A 102 -0.93 2.34 -12.82
N PRO A 103 0.21 2.28 -12.11
CA PRO A 103 1.17 1.18 -12.26
C PRO A 103 0.49 -0.15 -11.96
N LYS A 104 0.60 -1.11 -12.89
CA LYS A 104 -0.09 -2.41 -12.79
C LYS A 104 0.87 -3.56 -12.54
N ASN A 105 2.12 -3.41 -12.94
CA ASN A 105 3.15 -4.44 -12.80
C ASN A 105 4.40 -3.89 -12.09
N THR A 106 5.36 -4.77 -11.82
CA THR A 106 6.59 -4.40 -11.12
C THR A 106 7.43 -3.43 -11.95
N ALA A 107 7.46 -3.57 -13.27
CA ALA A 107 8.24 -2.71 -14.16
C ALA A 107 7.76 -1.24 -14.11
N ASP A 108 6.45 -1.01 -13.97
CA ASP A 108 5.88 0.33 -13.81
C ASP A 108 6.18 0.91 -12.41
N CYS A 109 6.24 0.04 -11.40
CA CYS A 109 6.52 0.43 -10.03
C CYS A 109 7.99 0.80 -9.78
N VAL A 110 8.93 0.10 -10.42
CA VAL A 110 10.38 0.26 -10.22
C VAL A 110 10.84 1.72 -10.40
N PRO A 111 10.57 2.41 -11.51
CA PRO A 111 11.06 3.78 -11.71
C PRO A 111 10.45 4.77 -10.69
N LEU A 112 9.17 4.59 -10.33
CA LEU A 112 8.52 5.42 -9.31
C LEU A 112 9.14 5.21 -7.93
N CYS A 113 9.39 3.95 -7.57
CA CYS A 113 10.04 3.59 -6.32
C CYS A 113 11.50 4.04 -6.25
N GLN A 114 12.22 4.09 -7.37
CA GLN A 114 13.58 4.67 -7.41
C GLN A 114 13.58 6.14 -7.02
N VAL A 115 12.62 6.93 -7.53
CA VAL A 115 12.48 8.34 -7.14
C VAL A 115 12.15 8.42 -5.65
N ARG A 116 11.18 7.62 -5.17
CA ARG A 116 10.74 7.58 -3.77
C ARG A 116 11.88 7.28 -2.80
N CYS A 117 12.70 6.30 -3.14
CA CYS A 117 13.73 5.76 -2.25
C CYS A 117 15.10 6.41 -2.41
N LYS A 118 15.24 7.39 -3.32
CA LYS A 118 16.53 8.00 -3.67
C LYS A 118 17.34 8.50 -2.47
N LEU A 119 16.67 9.12 -1.49
CA LEU A 119 17.29 9.69 -0.29
C LEU A 119 17.17 8.78 0.94
N HIS A 120 16.60 7.58 0.78
CA HIS A 120 16.44 6.65 1.89
C HIS A 120 17.79 6.00 2.23
N SER A 121 18.21 6.05 3.50
CA SER A 121 19.50 5.49 3.94
C SER A 121 19.68 4.02 3.58
N ARG A 122 18.58 3.25 3.62
CA ARG A 122 18.50 1.84 3.21
C ARG A 122 17.74 1.69 1.90
N GLN A 123 18.33 2.10 0.79
CA GLN A 123 17.67 2.14 -0.53
C GLN A 123 17.07 0.79 -0.95
N ASN A 124 17.82 -0.31 -0.85
CA ASN A 124 17.36 -1.64 -1.24
C ASN A 124 16.15 -2.14 -0.42
N VAL A 125 16.09 -1.77 0.87
CA VAL A 125 14.96 -2.11 1.75
C VAL A 125 13.74 -1.26 1.36
N CYS A 126 13.95 0.04 1.14
CA CYS A 126 12.90 0.95 0.70
C CYS A 126 12.30 0.51 -0.64
N LEU A 127 13.12 0.16 -1.63
CA LEU A 127 12.66 -0.27 -2.95
C LEU A 127 11.76 -1.50 -2.87
N ARG A 128 12.15 -2.49 -2.04
CA ARG A 128 11.39 -3.73 -1.86
C ARG A 128 10.04 -3.47 -1.19
N ALA A 129 10.02 -2.61 -0.17
CA ALA A 129 8.79 -2.19 0.50
C ALA A 129 7.88 -1.38 -0.43
N CYS A 130 8.46 -0.41 -1.15
CA CYS A 130 7.76 0.43 -2.11
C CYS A 130 7.13 -0.41 -3.24
N ALA A 131 7.87 -1.34 -3.84
CA ALA A 131 7.34 -2.19 -4.91
C ALA A 131 6.15 -3.04 -4.43
N THR A 132 6.22 -3.58 -3.21
CA THR A 132 5.11 -4.33 -2.61
C THR A 132 3.87 -3.45 -2.41
N CYS A 133 4.06 -2.22 -1.94
CA CYS A 133 2.97 -1.27 -1.75
C CYS A 133 2.41 -0.76 -3.09
N CYS A 134 3.27 -0.54 -4.08
CA CYS A 134 2.88 -0.12 -5.41
C CYS A 134 2.04 -1.20 -6.11
N LEU A 135 2.45 -2.46 -6.08
CA LEU A 135 1.68 -3.55 -6.68
C LEU A 135 0.30 -3.73 -6.04
N ARG A 136 0.21 -3.51 -4.71
CA ARG A 136 -1.05 -3.65 -3.98
C ARG A 136 -1.96 -2.43 -4.15
N CYS A 137 -1.40 -1.23 -4.10
CA CYS A 137 -2.15 0.03 -4.10
C CYS A 137 -2.23 0.71 -5.47
N LYS A 138 -1.50 0.18 -6.47
CA LYS A 138 -1.38 0.71 -7.83
C LYS A 138 -1.04 2.20 -7.87
N CYS A 139 -0.24 2.64 -6.91
CA CYS A 139 0.12 4.04 -6.71
C CYS A 139 1.42 4.17 -5.90
N VAL A 140 2.27 5.10 -6.29
CA VAL A 140 3.45 5.54 -5.53
C VAL A 140 3.35 7.05 -5.39
N PRO A 141 3.39 7.60 -4.17
CA PRO A 141 3.19 9.03 -4.04
C PRO A 141 4.42 9.82 -4.55
N PRO A 142 4.23 11.08 -4.98
CA PRO A 142 5.31 11.87 -5.55
C PRO A 142 6.29 12.37 -4.48
N GLY A 143 7.55 12.54 -4.88
CA GLY A 143 8.65 12.95 -4.00
C GLY A 143 9.22 11.80 -3.16
N GLN A 144 10.16 12.12 -2.29
CA GLN A 144 10.94 11.17 -1.48
C GLN A 144 10.34 10.97 -0.09
N TYR A 145 9.63 11.98 0.43
CA TYR A 145 9.04 11.99 1.77
C TYR A 145 7.62 12.57 1.70
N GLY A 146 6.73 12.09 2.57
CA GLY A 146 5.36 12.61 2.69
C GLY A 146 4.46 12.29 1.49
N ASN A 147 3.47 13.17 1.26
CA ASN A 147 2.47 13.07 0.18
C ASN A 147 1.67 11.76 0.16
N LEU A 148 1.54 11.11 1.31
CA LEU A 148 0.88 9.81 1.42
C LEU A 148 -0.60 9.89 1.05
N ASP A 149 -1.21 11.07 1.24
CA ASP A 149 -2.57 11.42 0.83
C ASP A 149 -2.80 11.23 -0.68
N LYS A 150 -1.77 11.41 -1.51
CA LYS A 150 -1.89 11.31 -2.98
C LYS A 150 -2.20 9.89 -3.47
N CYS A 151 -1.86 8.88 -2.68
CA CYS A 151 -2.23 7.48 -2.94
C CYS A 151 -3.31 6.95 -1.99
N GLY A 152 -3.98 7.86 -1.28
CA GLY A 152 -5.06 7.56 -0.35
C GLY A 152 -4.65 6.63 0.79
N LYS A 153 -5.65 5.98 1.37
CA LYS A 153 -5.48 5.15 2.56
C LYS A 153 -4.62 3.91 2.29
N CYS A 154 -4.72 3.28 1.12
CA CYS A 154 -4.01 2.02 0.85
C CYS A 154 -2.50 2.13 1.11
N TYR A 155 -1.85 3.17 0.57
CA TYR A 155 -0.40 3.34 0.76
C TYR A 155 -0.06 3.83 2.18
N ALA A 156 -0.89 4.72 2.73
CA ALA A 156 -0.64 5.35 4.03
C ALA A 156 -0.89 4.42 5.23
N SER A 157 -1.92 3.56 5.16
CA SER A 157 -2.42 2.75 6.29
C SER A 157 -1.88 1.33 6.32
N MET A 158 -1.08 0.92 5.33
CA MET A 158 -0.47 -0.40 5.34
C MET A 158 0.56 -0.51 6.47
N THR A 159 0.34 -1.49 7.34
CA THR A 159 1.22 -1.78 8.47
C THR A 159 1.86 -3.15 8.35
N THR A 160 3.00 -3.29 9.02
CA THR A 160 3.64 -4.58 9.29
C THR A 160 2.96 -5.25 10.48
N ARG A 161 3.28 -6.53 10.75
CA ARG A 161 2.76 -7.24 11.93
C ARG A 161 3.07 -6.52 13.25
N GLY A 162 4.15 -5.73 13.31
CA GLY A 162 4.52 -4.94 14.48
C GLY A 162 3.88 -3.54 14.55
N GLY A 163 2.79 -3.29 13.81
CA GLY A 163 2.05 -2.02 13.85
C GLY A 163 2.74 -0.82 13.19
N ARG A 164 3.99 -0.96 12.74
CA ARG A 164 4.72 0.11 12.03
C ARG A 164 4.27 0.21 10.58
N ARG A 165 4.24 1.43 10.05
CA ARG A 165 3.95 1.71 8.64
C ARG A 165 4.91 0.94 7.72
N LYS A 166 4.34 0.20 6.77
CA LYS A 166 5.07 -0.70 5.86
C LYS A 166 5.61 0.04 4.66
N CYS A 167 4.84 0.95 4.08
CA CYS A 167 5.20 1.70 2.88
C CYS A 167 6.06 2.92 3.25
N PRO A 168 7.10 3.24 2.46
CA PRO A 168 7.99 4.37 2.75
C PRO A 168 7.25 5.73 2.69
#